data_AF-A0A2J8JMD8-F1
#
_entry.id   AF-A0A2J8JMD8-F1
#
_cell.length_a   1.000
_cell.length_b   1.000
_cell.length_c   1.000
_cell.angle_alpha   90.00
_cell.angle_beta   90.00
_cell.angle_gamma   90.00
#
_symmetry.space_group_name_H-M   'P 1'
#
loop_
_entity.id
_entity.type
_entity.pdbx_description
1 polymer ?
#
loop_
_entity_poly.entity_id
_entity_poly.type
_entity_poly.pdbx_seq_one_letter_code
_entity_poly.pdbx_strand_id
1 'polypeptide(L)'
;MAGDTHCPAEPLAREGTLWEALRALLPHSKEDLKLDLGEKVERSVVTLLQRATELFYEGRRDECLQSSEVILDYSWEKLNTGTWQDVDKDWRRVYAIGCLLKALCLCQAPEDANTVAAALRVCDMGLLMGAAILGDILLKVAAILQTHLPGKRPAHGSIPEQP
;
A
#
# COMPACT_ATOMS: atom_id res chain seq x y z
N MET A 1 -50.22 11.16 21.95
CA MET A 1 -49.71 11.65 20.66
C MET A 1 -48.20 11.77 20.82
N ALA A 2 -47.47 10.75 20.34
CA ALA A 2 -46.01 10.73 20.26
C ALA A 2 -45.56 11.87 19.33
N GLY A 3 -44.50 12.64 19.57
CA GLY A 3 -43.16 12.22 19.99
C GLY A 3 -42.27 12.32 18.75
N ASP A 4 -41.95 13.55 18.34
CA ASP A 4 -41.17 13.86 17.14
C ASP A 4 -39.71 13.45 17.34
N THR A 5 -39.32 12.32 16.75
CA THR A 5 -37.93 11.88 16.71
C THR A 5 -37.28 12.39 15.43
N HIS A 6 -36.34 13.31 15.62
CA HIS A 6 -35.36 13.78 14.66
C HIS A 6 -34.58 12.60 14.05
N CYS A 7 -34.68 12.39 12.73
CA CYS A 7 -33.76 11.52 12.00
C CYS A 7 -32.46 12.30 11.72
N PRO A 8 -31.29 11.85 12.20
CA PRO A 8 -30.04 12.44 11.77
C PRO A 8 -29.72 11.96 10.35
N ALA A 9 -29.20 12.88 9.54
CA ALA A 9 -28.67 12.59 8.21
C ALA A 9 -27.51 11.59 8.32
N GLU A 10 -27.60 10.47 7.62
CA GLU A 10 -26.46 9.61 7.33
C GLU A 10 -25.76 10.11 6.06
N PRO A 11 -24.46 10.43 6.09
CA PRO A 11 -23.64 10.45 4.91
C PRO A 11 -22.91 9.10 4.81
N LEU A 12 -23.62 8.04 4.41
CA LEU A 12 -22.95 6.82 3.96
C LEU A 12 -22.48 7.06 2.52
N ALA A 13 -21.28 7.64 2.44
CA ALA A 13 -20.51 7.72 1.21
C ALA A 13 -20.44 6.32 0.58
N ARG A 14 -20.86 6.24 -0.69
CA ARG A 14 -20.81 5.07 -1.59
C ARG A 14 -19.80 4.00 -1.13
N GLU A 15 -20.31 2.85 -0.67
CA GLU A 15 -19.53 1.62 -0.54
C GLU A 15 -19.10 1.17 -1.95
N GLY A 16 -17.96 1.68 -2.41
CA GLY A 16 -17.28 1.14 -3.58
C GLY A 16 -16.61 -0.19 -3.24
N THR A 17 -16.33 -1.00 -4.26
CA THR A 17 -15.49 -2.20 -4.09
C THR A 17 -14.13 -1.85 -3.46
N LEU A 18 -13.42 -2.81 -2.87
CA LEU A 18 -12.07 -2.58 -2.31
C LEU A 18 -11.19 -1.86 -3.34
N TRP A 19 -11.28 -2.30 -4.59
CA TRP A 19 -10.54 -1.73 -5.70
C TRP A 19 -10.91 -0.27 -5.99
N GLU A 20 -12.19 0.10 -5.94
CA GLU A 20 -12.62 1.49 -6.11
C GLU A 20 -12.06 2.41 -5.02
N ALA A 21 -12.09 1.96 -3.76
CA ALA A 21 -11.53 2.70 -2.64
C ALA A 21 -10.01 2.90 -2.78
N LEU A 22 -9.29 1.85 -3.20
CA LEU A 22 -7.85 1.93 -3.48
C LEU A 22 -7.54 2.86 -4.66
N ARG A 23 -8.31 2.78 -5.76
CA ARG A 23 -8.12 3.64 -6.93
C ARG A 23 -8.38 5.11 -6.64
N ALA A 24 -9.28 5.44 -5.71
CA ALA A 24 -9.53 6.81 -5.28
C ALA A 24 -8.33 7.47 -4.57
N LEU A 25 -7.39 6.69 -4.03
CA LEU A 25 -6.16 7.21 -3.41
C LEU A 25 -5.04 7.50 -4.41
N LEU A 26 -5.09 6.90 -5.59
CA LEU A 26 -3.99 6.94 -6.53
C LEU A 26 -4.09 8.16 -7.45
N PRO A 27 -2.95 8.70 -7.91
CA PRO A 27 -2.96 9.69 -8.97
C PRO A 27 -3.65 9.17 -10.23
N HIS A 28 -4.22 10.08 -11.01
CA HIS A 28 -4.96 9.72 -12.22
C HIS A 28 -4.04 9.30 -13.38
N SER A 29 -2.77 9.73 -13.36
CA SER A 29 -1.79 9.39 -14.38
C SER A 29 -0.43 8.97 -13.80
N LYS A 30 0.39 8.33 -14.63
CA LYS A 30 1.73 7.85 -14.24
C LYS A 30 2.71 9.00 -13.97
N GLU A 31 2.52 10.14 -14.63
CA GLU A 31 3.36 11.33 -14.50
C GLU A 31 3.28 11.93 -13.08
N ASP A 32 2.13 11.80 -12.43
CA ASP A 32 1.89 12.29 -11.08
C ASP A 32 2.53 11.42 -9.99
N LEU A 33 3.01 10.21 -10.33
CA LEU A 33 3.68 9.33 -9.37
C LEU A 33 5.09 9.85 -8.97
N LYS A 34 5.60 10.89 -9.66
CA LYS A 34 6.88 11.59 -9.39
C LYS A 34 8.02 10.66 -9.01
N LEU A 35 8.43 9.82 -9.96
CA LEU A 35 9.56 8.89 -9.85
C LEU A 35 10.93 9.57 -9.96
N ASP A 36 11.07 10.79 -9.43
CA ASP A 36 12.33 11.52 -9.41
C ASP A 36 13.24 10.91 -8.34
N LEU A 37 14.06 9.95 -8.76
CA LEU A 37 15.07 9.26 -7.95
C LEU A 37 16.46 9.83 -8.27
N GLY A 38 17.30 9.99 -7.26
CA GLY A 38 18.66 10.48 -7.39
C GLY A 38 19.61 9.46 -8.02
N GLU A 39 20.84 9.92 -8.27
CA GLU A 39 21.90 9.17 -8.98
C GLU A 39 22.37 7.90 -8.26
N LYS A 40 21.97 7.70 -7.00
CA LYS A 40 22.33 6.55 -6.17
C LYS A 40 21.55 5.28 -6.51
N VAL A 41 20.40 5.43 -7.18
CA VAL A 41 19.61 4.31 -7.70
C VAL A 41 20.09 4.02 -9.13
N GLU A 42 20.38 2.76 -9.46
CA GLU A 42 20.85 2.44 -10.79
C GLU A 42 19.79 2.73 -11.85
N ARG A 43 20.23 3.23 -13.02
CA ARG A 43 19.34 3.59 -14.14
C ARG A 43 18.43 2.43 -14.56
N SER A 44 18.92 1.19 -14.52
CA SER A 44 18.13 0.00 -14.82
C SER A 44 16.93 -0.16 -13.88
N VAL A 45 17.11 0.14 -12.59
CA VAL A 45 16.05 0.06 -11.59
C VAL A 45 15.04 1.19 -11.78
N VAL A 46 15.51 2.40 -12.10
CA VAL A 46 14.63 3.52 -12.46
C VAL A 46 13.76 3.17 -13.66
N THR A 47 14.36 2.61 -14.72
CA THR A 47 13.62 2.16 -15.91
C THR A 47 12.63 1.03 -15.58
N LEU A 48 13.02 0.07 -14.73
CA LEU A 48 12.13 -1.01 -14.31
C LEU A 48 10.94 -0.48 -13.50
N LEU A 49 11.16 0.50 -12.62
CA LEU A 49 10.11 1.14 -11.82
C LEU A 49 9.13 1.93 -12.70
N GLN A 50 9.65 2.67 -13.68
CA GLN A 50 8.84 3.35 -14.69
C GLN A 50 8.00 2.34 -15.47
N ARG A 51 8.61 1.23 -15.91
CA ARG A 51 7.89 0.19 -16.65
C ARG A 51 6.82 -0.49 -15.81
N ALA A 52 7.10 -0.82 -14.54
CA ALA A 52 6.11 -1.39 -13.62
C ALA A 52 4.93 -0.44 -13.44
N THR A 53 5.19 0.86 -13.31
CA THR A 53 4.16 1.89 -13.20
C THR A 53 3.32 1.97 -14.47
N GLU A 54 3.93 1.91 -15.66
CA GLU A 54 3.19 1.85 -16.93
C GLU A 54 2.30 0.62 -17.02
N LEU A 55 2.83 -0.56 -16.72
CA LEU A 55 2.07 -1.81 -16.72
C LEU A 55 0.87 -1.73 -15.77
N PHE A 56 1.01 -1.08 -14.62
CA PHE A 56 -0.08 -0.83 -13.69
C PHE A 56 -1.20 0.02 -14.33
N TYR A 57 -0.86 1.17 -14.93
CA TYR A 57 -1.86 2.04 -15.56
C TYR A 57 -2.44 1.46 -16.86
N GLU A 58 -1.71 0.60 -17.56
CA GLU A 58 -2.17 -0.17 -18.72
C GLU A 58 -3.10 -1.34 -18.33
N GLY A 59 -3.27 -1.63 -17.04
CA GLY A 59 -4.07 -2.77 -16.56
C GLY A 59 -3.40 -4.13 -16.74
N ARG A 60 -2.09 -4.16 -17.02
CA ARG A 60 -1.28 -5.39 -17.19
C ARG A 60 -0.83 -5.92 -15.83
N ARG A 61 -1.82 -6.35 -15.03
CA ARG A 61 -1.66 -6.76 -13.62
C ARG A 61 -0.51 -7.74 -13.40
N ASP A 62 -0.48 -8.85 -14.14
CA ASP A 62 0.48 -9.93 -13.87
C ASP A 62 1.93 -9.51 -14.13
N GLU A 63 2.16 -8.72 -15.17
CA GLU A 63 3.49 -8.20 -15.50
C GLU A 63 3.92 -7.09 -14.54
N CYS A 64 2.96 -6.26 -14.09
CA CYS A 64 3.21 -5.29 -13.03
C CYS A 64 3.58 -6.00 -11.72
N LEU A 65 2.87 -7.08 -11.37
CA LEU A 65 3.16 -7.88 -10.19
C LEU A 65 4.56 -8.47 -10.27
N GLN A 66 4.90 -9.14 -11.37
CA GLN A 66 6.26 -9.68 -11.59
C GLN A 66 7.34 -8.60 -11.50
N SER A 67 7.13 -7.46 -12.14
CA SER A 67 8.08 -6.34 -12.11
C SER A 67 8.23 -5.79 -10.68
N SER A 68 7.13 -5.68 -9.93
CA SER A 68 7.16 -5.23 -8.53
C SER A 68 7.91 -6.19 -7.62
N GLU A 69 7.85 -7.50 -7.88
CA GLU A 69 8.60 -8.51 -7.12
C GLU A 69 10.11 -8.39 -7.37
N VAL A 70 10.52 -8.23 -8.62
CA VAL A 70 11.94 -7.99 -8.96
C VAL A 70 12.45 -6.71 -8.31
N ILE A 71 11.65 -5.63 -8.32
CA ILE A 71 12.00 -4.36 -7.65
C ILE A 71 12.18 -4.58 -6.15
N LEU A 72 11.26 -5.31 -5.51
CA LEU A 72 11.31 -5.59 -4.07
C LEU A 72 12.51 -6.43 -3.69
N ASP A 73 12.80 -7.49 -4.43
CA ASP A 73 13.96 -8.36 -4.16
C ASP A 73 15.26 -7.55 -4.25
N TYR A 74 15.43 -6.77 -5.32
CA TYR A 74 16.64 -5.98 -5.51
C TYR A 74 16.78 -4.85 -4.49
N SER A 75 15.71 -4.08 -4.26
CA SER A 75 15.77 -2.98 -3.30
C SER A 75 15.91 -3.48 -1.86
N TRP A 76 15.35 -4.64 -1.51
CA TRP A 76 15.59 -5.28 -0.22
C TRP A 76 17.08 -5.51 0.04
N GLU A 77 17.82 -6.04 -0.94
CA GLU A 77 19.26 -6.23 -0.82
C GLU A 77 19.97 -4.90 -0.53
N LYS A 78 19.60 -3.84 -1.24
CA LYS A 78 20.18 -2.49 -1.05
C LYS A 78 19.84 -1.87 0.30
N LEU A 79 18.65 -2.13 0.83
CA LEU A 79 18.26 -1.70 2.17
C LEU A 79 19.02 -2.45 3.28
N ASN A 80 19.52 -3.65 2.99
CA ASN A 80 20.20 -4.52 3.94
C ASN A 80 21.74 -4.56 3.75
N THR A 81 22.29 -3.70 2.89
CA THR A 81 23.74 -3.52 2.77
C THR A 81 24.24 -2.43 3.74
N GLY A 82 24.72 -2.85 4.92
CA GLY A 82 25.41 -1.96 5.87
C GLY A 82 24.52 -1.46 7.01
N THR A 83 24.90 -0.34 7.64
CA THR A 83 24.10 0.22 8.73
C THR A 83 22.87 0.95 8.21
N TRP A 84 21.75 0.85 8.92
CA TRP A 84 20.50 1.46 8.49
C TRP A 84 20.61 2.97 8.22
N GLN A 85 21.46 3.67 8.98
CA GLN A 85 21.67 5.11 8.84
C GLN A 85 22.33 5.50 7.51
N ASP A 86 23.08 4.59 6.89
CA ASP A 86 23.80 4.82 5.64
C ASP A 86 22.95 4.48 4.40
N VAL A 87 21.79 3.86 4.60
CA VAL A 87 20.87 3.50 3.51
C VAL A 87 20.30 4.75 2.85
N ASP A 88 20.53 4.87 1.54
CA ASP A 88 20.05 6.01 0.77
C ASP A 88 18.51 6.12 0.80
N LYS A 89 18.01 7.36 0.92
CA LYS A 89 16.57 7.64 0.99
C LYS A 89 15.85 7.20 -0.28
N ASP A 90 16.50 7.27 -1.44
CA ASP A 90 15.88 6.87 -2.69
C ASP A 90 15.74 5.35 -2.80
N TRP A 91 16.63 4.55 -2.19
CA TRP A 91 16.42 3.11 -2.05
C TRP A 91 15.18 2.77 -1.24
N ARG A 92 14.93 3.54 -0.17
CA ARG A 92 13.70 3.39 0.63
C ARG A 92 12.45 3.80 -0.13
N ARG A 93 12.54 4.82 -1.00
CA ARG A 93 11.44 5.20 -1.91
C ARG A 93 11.17 4.11 -2.95
N VAL A 94 12.22 3.53 -3.56
CA VAL A 94 12.09 2.41 -4.51
C VAL A 94 11.35 1.24 -3.84
N TYR A 95 11.78 0.84 -2.64
CA TYR A 95 11.14 -0.23 -1.90
C TYR A 95 9.66 0.08 -1.58
N ALA A 96 9.36 1.29 -1.11
CA ALA A 96 7.99 1.73 -0.83
C ALA A 96 7.09 1.70 -2.08
N ILE A 97 7.58 2.14 -3.24
CA ILE A 97 6.82 2.12 -4.49
C ILE A 97 6.62 0.68 -4.98
N GLY A 98 7.64 -0.18 -4.85
CA GLY A 98 7.51 -1.62 -5.12
C GLY A 98 6.42 -2.27 -4.26
N CYS A 99 6.38 -1.97 -2.96
CA CYS A 99 5.35 -2.43 -2.04
C CYS A 99 3.95 -1.96 -2.47
N LEU A 100 3.82 -0.68 -2.82
CA LEU A 100 2.56 -0.11 -3.28
C LEU A 100 2.05 -0.82 -4.53
N LEU A 101 2.88 -0.96 -5.57
CA LEU A 101 2.51 -1.62 -6.82
C LEU A 101 2.12 -3.08 -6.60
N LYS A 102 2.90 -3.83 -5.81
CA LYS A 102 2.60 -5.23 -5.47
C LYS A 102 1.27 -5.36 -4.73
N ALA A 103 1.05 -4.55 -3.70
CA ALA A 103 -0.19 -4.57 -2.92
C ALA A 103 -1.42 -4.28 -3.80
N LEU A 104 -1.32 -3.26 -4.66
CA LEU A 104 -2.40 -2.92 -5.60
C LEU A 104 -2.66 -4.01 -6.64
N CYS A 105 -1.63 -4.70 -7.13
CA CYS A 105 -1.80 -5.82 -8.05
C CYS A 105 -2.51 -7.01 -7.40
N LEU A 106 -2.20 -7.30 -6.14
CA LEU A 106 -2.88 -8.34 -5.36
C LEU A 106 -4.38 -8.03 -5.21
N CYS A 107 -4.74 -6.76 -5.00
CA CYS A 107 -6.12 -6.33 -4.81
C CYS A 107 -6.95 -6.17 -6.11
N GLN A 108 -6.38 -6.39 -7.29
CA GLN A 108 -7.11 -6.34 -8.58
C GLN A 108 -7.80 -7.66 -8.95
N ALA A 109 -7.49 -8.76 -8.25
CA ALA A 109 -8.08 -10.08 -8.44
C ALA A 109 -9.10 -10.36 -7.32
N PRO A 110 -9.87 -11.49 -7.33
CA PRO A 110 -11.01 -11.63 -6.44
C PRO A 110 -10.63 -11.43 -4.97
N GLU A 111 -11.48 -10.69 -4.26
CA GLU A 111 -11.29 -10.17 -2.91
C GLU A 111 -11.37 -11.29 -1.84
N ASP A 112 -10.46 -12.26 -1.90
CA ASP A 112 -10.33 -13.26 -0.86
C ASP A 112 -9.46 -12.74 0.31
N ALA A 113 -9.82 -13.15 1.53
CA ALA A 113 -9.17 -12.66 2.74
C ALA A 113 -7.66 -12.95 2.80
N ASN A 114 -7.17 -14.02 2.15
CA ASN A 114 -5.74 -14.33 2.14
C ASN A 114 -4.97 -13.36 1.26
N THR A 115 -5.54 -13.01 0.10
CA THR A 115 -4.96 -12.02 -0.83
C THR A 115 -4.96 -10.63 -0.21
N VAL A 116 -6.05 -10.21 0.44
CA VAL A 116 -6.11 -8.94 1.19
C VAL A 116 -5.07 -8.92 2.32
N ALA A 117 -4.95 -10.01 3.08
CA ALA A 117 -3.96 -10.13 4.14
C ALA A 117 -2.52 -10.11 3.59
N ALA A 118 -2.27 -10.68 2.41
CA ALA A 118 -0.98 -10.62 1.74
C ALA A 118 -0.64 -9.19 1.31
N ALA A 119 -1.60 -8.47 0.71
CA ALA A 119 -1.43 -7.07 0.34
C ALA A 119 -1.14 -6.19 1.58
N LEU A 120 -1.83 -6.44 2.70
CA LEU A 120 -1.58 -5.71 3.94
C LEU A 120 -0.16 -5.95 4.46
N ARG A 121 0.32 -7.20 4.48
CA ARG A 121 1.72 -7.51 4.86
C ARG A 121 2.73 -6.78 3.98
N VAL A 122 2.47 -6.69 2.67
CA VAL A 122 3.33 -5.94 1.75
C VAL A 122 3.35 -4.44 2.10
N CYS A 123 2.20 -3.86 2.47
CA CYS A 123 2.12 -2.48 2.92
C CYS A 123 2.88 -2.27 4.23
N ASP A 124 2.71 -3.17 5.21
CA ASP A 124 3.41 -3.10 6.50
C ASP A 124 4.93 -3.13 6.32
N MET A 125 5.43 -3.99 5.42
CA MET A 125 6.85 -4.01 5.07
C MET A 125 7.31 -2.69 4.44
N GLY A 126 6.52 -2.12 3.53
CA GLY A 126 6.80 -0.82 2.92
C GLY A 126 6.80 0.33 3.93
N LEU A 127 5.91 0.30 4.94
CA LEU A 127 5.87 1.26 6.03
C LEU A 127 7.07 1.13 6.98
N LEU A 128 7.51 -0.10 7.23
CA LEU A 128 8.63 -0.39 8.11
C LEU A 128 9.98 -0.03 7.49
N MET A 129 10.18 -0.40 6.22
CA MET A 129 11.48 -0.37 5.54
C MET A 129 11.59 0.74 4.48
N GLY A 130 10.47 1.22 3.98
CA GLY A 130 10.42 2.25 2.96
C GLY A 130 10.51 3.66 3.51
N ALA A 131 10.36 4.62 2.61
CA ALA A 131 10.16 6.03 2.93
C ALA A 131 8.69 6.40 2.70
N ALA A 132 8.23 7.46 3.38
CA ALA A 132 6.94 8.06 3.09
C ALA A 132 6.91 8.56 1.63
N ILE A 133 5.89 8.13 0.88
CA ILE A 133 5.66 8.50 -0.51
C ILE A 133 4.19 8.94 -0.70
N LEU A 134 3.95 9.83 -1.67
CA LEU A 134 2.60 10.24 -2.10
C LEU A 134 1.66 10.64 -0.95
N GLY A 135 2.19 11.33 0.07
CA GLY A 135 1.43 11.72 1.25
C GLY A 135 0.93 10.51 2.05
N ASP A 136 1.85 9.66 2.47
CA ASP A 136 1.63 8.46 3.30
C ASP A 136 0.65 7.46 2.69
N ILE A 137 0.76 7.23 1.38
CA ILE A 137 -0.19 6.41 0.64
C ILE A 137 -0.24 4.96 1.14
N LEU A 138 0.89 4.37 1.52
CA LEU A 138 0.92 3.01 2.06
C LEU A 138 0.12 2.89 3.36
N LEU A 139 0.13 3.94 4.20
CA LEU A 139 -0.65 3.98 5.44
C LEU A 139 -2.15 4.03 5.11
N LYS A 140 -2.54 4.85 4.13
CA LYS A 140 -3.94 4.96 3.67
C LYS A 140 -4.43 3.65 3.04
N VAL A 141 -3.60 3.01 2.20
CA VAL A 141 -3.90 1.71 1.60
C VAL A 141 -4.05 0.64 2.69
N ALA A 142 -3.12 0.56 3.64
CA ALA A 142 -3.19 -0.39 4.74
C ALA A 142 -4.47 -0.21 5.58
N ALA A 143 -4.87 1.05 5.85
CA ALA A 143 -6.11 1.36 6.56
C ALA A 143 -7.35 0.83 5.82
N ILE A 144 -7.41 1.00 4.49
CA ILE A 144 -8.48 0.41 3.67
C ILE A 144 -8.42 -1.11 3.76
N LEU A 145 -7.26 -1.74 3.55
CA LEU A 145 -7.16 -3.20 3.58
C LEU A 145 -7.61 -3.82 4.92
N GLN A 146 -7.34 -3.14 6.04
CA GLN A 146 -7.77 -3.58 7.37
C GLN A 146 -9.29 -3.59 7.54
N THR A 147 -10.05 -2.69 6.90
CA THR A 147 -11.52 -2.69 6.98
C THR A 147 -12.15 -3.86 6.23
N HIS A 148 -11.43 -4.45 5.29
CA HIS A 148 -11.88 -5.60 4.49
C HIS A 148 -11.42 -6.95 5.05
N LEU A 149 -10.66 -6.98 6.15
CA LEU A 149 -10.29 -8.22 6.83
C LEU A 149 -11.26 -8.52 7.97
N PRO A 150 -11.62 -9.81 8.19
CA PRO A 150 -12.40 -10.21 9.35
C PRO A 150 -11.57 -9.90 10.61
N GLY A 151 -11.98 -8.86 11.34
CA GLY A 151 -11.18 -8.33 12.43
C GLY A 151 -10.87 -9.37 13.51
N LYS A 152 -9.60 -9.52 13.86
CA LYS A 152 -9.26 -9.77 15.27
C LYS A 152 -9.58 -8.48 16.00
N ARG A 153 -10.75 -8.39 16.62
CA ARG A 153 -11.02 -7.34 17.63
C ARG A 153 -9.81 -7.33 18.59
N PRO A 154 -9.21 -6.18 18.90
CA PRO A 154 -8.29 -6.12 20.01
C PRO A 154 -9.06 -6.64 21.22
N ALA A 155 -8.55 -7.69 21.87
CA ALA A 155 -9.01 -8.04 23.20
C ALA A 155 -8.70 -6.81 24.06
N HIS A 156 -9.72 -5.99 24.34
CA HIS A 156 -9.62 -5.03 25.42
C HIS A 156 -9.20 -5.83 26.64
N GLY A 157 -7.98 -5.60 27.10
CA GLY A 157 -7.40 -6.30 28.24
C GLY A 157 -8.27 -6.07 29.45
N SER A 158 -9.11 -7.04 29.77
CA SER A 158 -9.64 -7.21 31.11
C SER A 158 -8.46 -7.59 32.00
N ILE A 159 -7.85 -6.58 32.63
CA ILE A 159 -7.01 -6.78 33.80
C ILE A 159 -7.95 -7.35 34.87
N PRO A 160 -7.75 -8.59 35.36
CA PRO A 160 -8.47 -9.03 36.54
C PRO A 160 -7.85 -8.29 37.73
N GLU A 161 -8.65 -7.45 38.40
CA GLU A 161 -8.35 -7.06 39.78
C GLU A 161 -8.22 -8.36 40.59
N GLN A 162 -7.02 -8.59 41.14
CA GLN A 162 -6.80 -9.63 42.14
C GLN A 162 -6.96 -9.01 43.55
N PRO A 163 -7.48 -9.81 44.50
CA PRO A 163 -7.94 -9.35 45.82
C PRO A 163 -6.83 -8.91 46.78
#